data_AF-A0A174KQM8-F1
#
_entry.id   AF-A0A174KQM8-F1
#
_cell.length_a   1.000
_cell.length_b   1.000
_cell.length_c   1.000
_cell.angle_alpha   90.00
_cell.angle_beta   90.00
_cell.angle_gamma   90.00
#
_symmetry.space_group_name_H-M   'P 1'
#
loop_
_entity.id
_entity.type
_entity.pdbx_description
1 polymer ?
#
loop_
_entity_poly.entity_id
_entity_poly.type
_entity_poly.pdbx_seq_one_letter_code
_entity_poly.pdbx_strand_id
1 'polypeptide(L)'
;MADNQLMNMERDCVEELRLIIASAREGSQFVLYDDDGRTNDFEKGIFRKTTVSVSGTDVVKVDFTAEGDYRDTVKSVTVEIIRKDRSPFWAALGGQRLEHYLNRRKFEAADSGWYYSQTKKAVLVKYANPKKDAQLVVSFEDFDLIGM
;
A
#
# COMPACT_ATOMS: atom_id res chain seq x y z
N MET A 1 15.06 -23.04 10.50
CA MET A 1 14.10 -22.47 11.46
C MET A 1 13.24 -23.62 11.95
N ALA A 2 12.87 -23.66 13.23
CA ALA A 2 12.01 -24.74 13.73
C ALA A 2 10.62 -24.62 13.08
N ASP A 3 10.12 -25.70 12.49
CA ASP A 3 8.84 -25.73 11.74
C ASP A 3 7.60 -25.43 12.59
N ASN A 4 7.72 -25.49 13.91
CA ASN A 4 6.64 -25.22 14.86
C ASN A 4 6.91 -23.93 15.65
N GLN A 5 6.93 -22.79 14.96
CA GLN A 5 6.94 -21.50 15.62
C GLN A 5 5.58 -21.26 16.30
N LEU A 6 5.57 -21.25 17.63
CA LEU A 6 4.38 -20.88 18.41
C LEU A 6 4.13 -19.38 18.24
N MET A 7 2.97 -19.04 17.69
CA MET A 7 2.50 -17.66 17.55
C MET A 7 1.43 -17.37 18.60
N ASN A 8 1.43 -16.17 19.14
CA ASN A 8 0.47 -15.68 20.11
C ASN A 8 -0.23 -14.44 19.55
N MET A 9 -1.54 -14.52 19.33
CA MET A 9 -2.36 -13.40 18.83
C MET A 9 -2.24 -12.13 19.68
N GLU A 10 -1.88 -12.25 20.95
CA GLU A 10 -1.69 -11.09 21.82
C GLU A 10 -0.36 -10.35 21.63
N ARG A 11 0.70 -11.09 21.31
CA ARG A 11 2.08 -10.56 21.26
C ARG A 11 2.61 -10.41 19.84
N ASP A 12 2.13 -11.24 18.92
CA ASP A 12 2.55 -11.30 17.53
C ASP A 12 1.53 -10.53 16.67
N CYS A 13 1.68 -9.20 16.68
CA CYS A 13 0.81 -8.29 15.95
C CYS A 13 1.16 -8.24 14.45
N VAL A 14 0.22 -7.74 13.64
CA VAL A 14 0.41 -7.58 12.19
C VAL A 14 1.37 -6.42 11.91
N GLU A 15 2.58 -6.73 11.47
CA GLU A 15 3.58 -5.71 11.13
C GLU A 15 3.61 -5.34 9.63
N GLU A 16 3.01 -6.15 8.76
CA GLU A 16 3.00 -5.94 7.32
C GLU A 16 1.58 -5.90 6.77
N LEU A 17 1.24 -4.81 6.08
CA LEU A 17 -0.04 -4.67 5.39
C LEU A 17 0.17 -4.81 3.88
N ARG A 18 -0.52 -5.78 3.26
CA ARG A 18 -0.56 -5.92 1.80
C ARG A 18 -1.96 -5.61 1.28
N LEU A 19 -2.03 -4.64 0.37
CA LEU A 19 -3.27 -4.24 -0.30
C LEU A 19 -3.16 -4.57 -1.79
N ILE A 20 -4.20 -5.22 -2.33
CA ILE A 20 -4.29 -5.52 -3.76
C ILE A 20 -5.44 -4.69 -4.34
N ILE A 21 -5.12 -3.79 -5.25
CA ILE A 21 -6.07 -2.95 -5.95
C ILE A 21 -6.26 -3.53 -7.35
N ALA A 22 -7.30 -4.35 -7.49
CA ALA A 22 -7.58 -5.10 -8.73
C ALA A 22 -8.19 -4.23 -9.84
N SER A 23 -8.92 -3.18 -9.45
CA SER A 23 -9.51 -2.20 -10.36
C SER A 23 -9.31 -0.83 -9.75
N ALA A 24 -8.47 -0.01 -10.38
CA ALA A 24 -8.34 1.41 -10.06
C ALA A 24 -9.50 2.19 -10.69
N ARG A 25 -10.73 1.83 -10.34
CA ARG A 25 -11.92 2.55 -10.81
C ARG A 25 -12.12 3.77 -9.93
N GLU A 26 -12.33 4.92 -10.58
CA GLU A 26 -12.70 6.18 -9.93
C GLU A 26 -13.80 5.96 -8.87
N GLY A 27 -13.55 6.46 -7.66
CA GLY A 27 -14.49 6.42 -6.54
C GLY A 27 -14.55 5.07 -5.83
N SER A 28 -13.65 4.12 -6.13
CA SER A 28 -13.54 2.88 -5.36
C SER A 28 -13.01 3.17 -3.97
N GLN A 29 -13.63 2.60 -2.95
CA GLN A 29 -13.28 2.84 -1.56
C GLN A 29 -13.34 1.55 -0.76
N PHE A 30 -12.44 1.43 0.21
CA PHE A 30 -12.49 0.39 1.24
C PHE A 30 -12.09 0.99 2.59
N VAL A 31 -12.79 0.63 3.67
CA VAL A 31 -12.47 1.09 5.02
C VAL A 31 -11.85 -0.07 5.79
N LEU A 32 -10.56 0.02 6.09
CA LEU A 32 -9.87 -0.89 7.00
C LEU A 32 -10.18 -0.47 8.44
N TYR A 33 -10.77 -1.37 9.22
CA TYR A 33 -10.99 -1.16 10.65
C TYR A 33 -9.97 -1.96 11.47
N ASP A 34 -9.47 -1.36 12.55
CA ASP A 34 -8.51 -1.96 13.47
C ASP A 34 -8.77 -1.48 14.92
N ASP A 35 -8.62 -2.37 15.89
CA ASP A 35 -8.69 -2.09 17.34
C ASP A 35 -7.85 -3.11 18.11
N ASP A 36 -7.95 -3.15 19.44
CA ASP A 36 -7.15 -4.09 20.25
C ASP A 36 -7.65 -5.55 20.20
N GLY A 37 -8.85 -5.79 19.64
CA GLY A 37 -9.51 -7.09 19.53
C GLY A 37 -9.81 -7.78 20.86
N ARG A 38 -9.72 -7.09 22.00
CA ARG A 38 -9.81 -7.70 23.35
C ARG A 38 -10.70 -6.94 24.32
N THR A 39 -10.73 -5.61 24.24
CA THR A 39 -11.50 -4.76 25.16
C THR A 39 -12.65 -4.09 24.43
N ASN A 40 -13.53 -3.42 25.20
CA ASN A 40 -14.58 -2.58 24.65
C ASN A 40 -14.13 -1.12 24.46
N ASP A 41 -12.83 -0.82 24.41
CA ASP A 41 -12.35 0.55 24.27
C ASP A 41 -12.74 1.19 22.92
N PHE A 42 -13.14 0.38 21.92
CA PHE A 42 -13.78 0.87 20.70
C PHE A 42 -15.06 1.68 20.98
N GLU A 43 -15.82 1.36 22.03
CA GLU A 43 -17.01 2.12 22.45
C GLU A 43 -16.64 3.53 22.94
N LYS A 44 -15.39 3.73 23.35
CA LYS A 44 -14.82 5.01 23.78
C LYS A 44 -14.10 5.75 22.65
N GLY A 45 -14.12 5.22 21.43
CA GLY A 45 -13.43 5.80 20.27
C GLY A 45 -11.99 5.32 20.07
N ILE A 46 -11.51 4.36 20.87
CA ILE A 46 -10.19 3.75 20.70
C ILE A 46 -10.27 2.65 19.64
N PHE A 47 -10.42 3.10 18.40
CA PHE A 47 -10.33 2.28 17.19
C PHE A 47 -9.55 3.06 16.15
N ARG A 48 -9.26 2.43 15.01
CA ARG A 48 -8.72 3.09 13.84
C ARG A 48 -9.51 2.66 12.62
N LYS A 49 -10.04 3.62 11.87
CA LYS A 49 -10.55 3.38 10.53
C LYS A 49 -9.64 4.08 9.55
N THR A 50 -9.01 3.30 8.67
CA THR A 50 -8.25 3.83 7.53
C THR A 50 -9.09 3.68 6.28
N THR A 51 -9.60 4.79 5.79
CA THR A 51 -10.28 4.87 4.50
C THR A 51 -9.23 4.86 3.39
N VAL A 52 -9.31 3.85 2.53
CA VAL A 52 -8.49 3.70 1.33
C VAL A 52 -9.37 4.05 0.13
N SER A 53 -9.12 5.20 -0.50
CA SER A 53 -9.88 5.69 -1.65
C SER A 53 -9.01 5.68 -2.90
N VAL A 54 -9.57 5.24 -4.03
CA VAL A 54 -8.88 5.19 -5.31
C VAL A 54 -9.54 6.12 -6.31
N SER A 55 -8.73 6.97 -6.95
CA SER A 55 -9.15 7.91 -8.00
C SER A 55 -8.12 7.95 -9.14
N GLY A 56 -8.53 8.52 -10.27
CA GLY A 56 -7.75 8.63 -11.49
C GLY A 56 -7.74 7.36 -12.34
N THR A 57 -7.49 7.53 -13.64
CA THR A 57 -7.44 6.43 -14.62
C THR A 57 -6.01 6.17 -15.08
N ASP A 58 -5.37 7.15 -15.72
CA ASP A 58 -3.97 7.06 -16.15
C ASP A 58 -3.01 7.37 -15.02
N VAL A 59 -3.33 8.36 -14.18
CA VAL A 59 -2.62 8.62 -12.92
C VAL A 59 -3.48 8.17 -11.77
N VAL A 60 -3.20 6.97 -11.27
CA VAL A 60 -3.93 6.36 -10.16
C VAL A 60 -3.44 6.95 -8.86
N LYS A 61 -4.36 7.49 -8.06
CA LYS A 61 -4.12 7.98 -6.70
C LYS A 61 -4.82 7.08 -5.71
N VAL A 62 -4.11 6.71 -4.66
CA VAL A 62 -4.61 5.93 -3.53
C VAL A 62 -4.42 6.76 -2.28
N ASP A 63 -5.52 7.29 -1.76
CA ASP A 63 -5.57 8.12 -0.58
C ASP A 63 -5.84 7.26 0.64
N PHE A 64 -5.02 7.42 1.67
CA PHE A 64 -5.16 6.79 2.98
C PHE A 64 -5.49 7.88 3.99
N THR A 65 -6.70 7.84 4.54
CA THR A 65 -7.19 8.79 5.55
C THR A 65 -7.61 8.04 6.80
N ALA A 66 -7.03 8.38 7.96
CA ALA A 66 -7.29 7.69 9.21
C ALA A 66 -8.14 8.51 10.19
N GLU A 67 -9.09 7.84 10.86
CA GLU A 67 -9.83 8.38 12.01
C GLU A 67 -9.76 7.43 13.21
N GLY A 68 -9.88 7.99 14.43
CA GLY A 68 -9.80 7.27 15.69
C GLY A 68 -8.40 7.28 16.33
N ASP A 69 -8.35 6.97 17.63
CA ASP A 69 -7.15 7.15 18.46
C ASP A 69 -6.29 5.89 18.63
N TYR A 70 -6.73 4.75 18.08
CA TYR A 70 -5.93 3.53 18.12
C TYR A 70 -4.71 3.64 17.19
N ARG A 71 -3.56 3.23 17.71
CA ARG A 71 -2.30 3.22 16.97
C ARG A 71 -2.07 1.84 16.37
N ASP A 72 -2.12 1.75 15.03
CA ASP A 72 -1.86 0.49 14.35
C ASP A 72 -0.42 -0.01 14.56
N THR A 73 -0.26 -1.33 14.44
CA THR A 73 1.02 -2.04 14.62
C THR A 73 1.80 -2.21 13.30
N VAL A 74 1.19 -1.85 12.17
CA VAL A 74 1.75 -2.02 10.82
C VAL A 74 3.00 -1.16 10.64
N LYS A 75 4.13 -1.78 10.33
CA LYS A 75 5.40 -1.11 10.08
C LYS A 75 5.65 -0.89 8.59
N SER A 76 5.27 -1.84 7.74
CA SER A 76 5.47 -1.78 6.29
C SER A 76 4.17 -1.97 5.53
N VAL A 77 4.05 -1.28 4.39
CA VAL A 77 2.90 -1.38 3.50
C VAL A 77 3.39 -1.77 2.12
N THR A 78 2.71 -2.74 1.51
CA THR A 78 2.86 -3.09 0.10
C THR A 78 1.54 -2.91 -0.62
N VAL A 79 1.51 -2.06 -1.64
CA VAL A 79 0.34 -1.89 -2.51
C VAL A 79 0.65 -2.53 -3.86
N GLU A 80 -0.16 -3.50 -4.25
CA GLU A 80 -0.14 -4.14 -5.57
C GLU A 80 -1.31 -3.60 -6.39
N ILE A 81 -1.03 -2.81 -7.43
CA ILE A 81 -2.06 -2.27 -8.33
C ILE A 81 -2.01 -3.05 -9.64
N ILE A 82 -3.12 -3.72 -9.98
CA ILE A 82 -3.23 -4.52 -11.20
C ILE A 82 -3.57 -3.59 -12.37
N ARG A 83 -2.74 -3.62 -13.42
CA ARG A 83 -2.93 -2.84 -14.65
C ARG A 83 -2.48 -3.69 -15.85
N LYS A 84 -3.45 -4.31 -16.52
CA LYS A 84 -3.22 -5.34 -17.56
C LYS A 84 -2.74 -4.78 -18.90
N ASP A 85 -3.19 -3.58 -19.19
CA ASP A 85 -3.09 -2.87 -20.46
C ASP A 85 -1.88 -1.94 -20.55
N ARG A 86 -1.32 -1.50 -19.41
CA ARG A 86 -0.21 -0.55 -19.40
C ARG A 86 0.76 -0.75 -18.25
N SER A 87 2.04 -0.46 -18.49
CA SER A 87 3.09 -0.40 -17.47
C SER A 87 3.14 0.98 -16.80
N PRO A 88 3.51 1.06 -15.50
CA PRO A 88 3.68 2.33 -14.82
C PRO A 88 4.92 3.08 -15.34
N PHE A 89 4.83 4.41 -15.37
CA PHE A 89 5.94 5.30 -15.67
C PHE A 89 6.67 5.74 -14.39
N TRP A 90 5.93 6.01 -13.30
CA TRP A 90 6.51 6.37 -12.01
C TRP A 90 5.56 6.14 -10.84
N ALA A 91 6.12 6.07 -9.64
CA ALA A 91 5.36 6.09 -8.39
C ALA A 91 5.90 7.15 -7.41
N ALA A 92 5.01 7.70 -6.57
CA ALA A 92 5.35 8.66 -5.53
C ALA A 92 4.49 8.43 -4.27
N LEU A 93 5.08 8.64 -3.10
CA LEU A 93 4.37 8.64 -1.82
C LEU A 93 4.49 10.01 -1.17
N GLY A 94 3.36 10.64 -0.84
CA GLY A 94 3.35 11.98 -0.24
C GLY A 94 4.08 13.02 -1.09
N GLY A 95 4.05 12.87 -2.42
CA GLY A 95 4.76 13.74 -3.37
C GLY A 95 6.23 13.37 -3.64
N GLN A 96 6.84 12.49 -2.86
CA GLN A 96 8.23 12.06 -3.07
C GLN A 96 8.30 10.87 -4.02
N ARG A 97 9.12 10.97 -5.08
CA ARG A 97 9.33 9.88 -6.04
C ARG A 97 9.99 8.68 -5.38
N LEU A 98 9.47 7.50 -5.71
CA LEU A 98 9.99 6.23 -5.25
C LEU A 98 10.95 5.63 -6.29
N GLU A 99 12.01 4.97 -5.82
CA GLU A 99 12.98 4.32 -6.68
C GLU A 99 12.33 3.18 -7.48
N HIS A 100 12.60 3.16 -8.79
CA HIS A 100 12.19 2.06 -9.66
C HIS A 100 13.26 0.98 -9.70
N TYR A 101 12.88 -0.23 -9.29
CA TYR A 101 13.71 -1.41 -9.40
C TYR A 101 13.30 -2.21 -10.64
N LEU A 102 14.24 -2.47 -11.54
CA LEU A 102 14.04 -3.37 -12.70
C LEU A 102 14.21 -4.86 -12.32
N ASN A 103 14.97 -5.13 -11.25
CA ASN A 103 15.25 -6.48 -10.78
C ASN A 103 14.41 -6.80 -9.53
N ARG A 104 13.63 -7.87 -9.61
CA ARG A 104 12.74 -8.31 -8.53
C ARG A 104 13.48 -8.56 -7.20
N ARG A 105 14.66 -9.19 -7.23
CA ARG A 105 15.40 -9.49 -5.98
C ARG A 105 15.90 -8.23 -5.30
N LYS A 106 16.31 -7.22 -6.09
CA LYS A 106 16.70 -5.90 -5.54
C LYS A 106 15.50 -5.20 -4.90
N PHE A 107 14.34 -5.22 -5.55
CA PHE A 107 13.10 -4.70 -4.98
C PHE A 107 12.68 -5.40 -3.68
N GLU A 108 12.74 -6.75 -3.66
CA GLU A 108 12.40 -7.54 -2.48
C GLU A 108 13.32 -7.21 -1.30
N ALA A 109 14.62 -6.97 -1.56
CA ALA A 109 15.60 -6.61 -0.53
C ALA A 109 15.58 -5.14 -0.09
N ALA A 110 15.00 -4.22 -0.87
CA ALA A 110 14.93 -2.79 -0.52
C ALA A 110 13.86 -2.51 0.53
N ASP A 111 13.99 -1.47 1.35
CA ASP A 111 12.94 -1.09 2.32
C ASP A 111 11.80 -0.30 1.68
N SER A 112 12.07 0.36 0.55
CA SER A 112 11.08 1.14 -0.19
C SER A 112 11.38 1.15 -1.68
N GLY A 113 10.36 1.40 -2.49
CA GLY A 113 10.47 1.51 -3.94
C GLY A 113 9.31 0.86 -4.66
N TRP A 114 9.44 0.71 -5.97
CA TRP A 114 8.46 0.01 -6.77
C TRP A 114 9.08 -0.88 -7.85
N TYR A 115 8.33 -1.90 -8.24
CA TYR A 115 8.69 -2.88 -9.25
C TYR A 115 7.47 -3.24 -10.09
N TYR A 116 7.61 -3.25 -11.42
CA TYR A 116 6.56 -3.74 -12.30
C TYR A 116 6.73 -5.23 -12.61
N SER A 117 5.73 -6.03 -12.24
CA SER A 117 5.69 -7.45 -12.55
C SER A 117 4.98 -7.69 -13.89
N GLN A 118 5.74 -8.02 -14.94
CA GLN A 118 5.18 -8.34 -16.25
C GLN A 118 4.27 -9.58 -16.22
N THR A 119 4.59 -10.59 -15.41
CA THR A 119 3.80 -11.82 -15.26
C THR A 119 2.46 -11.55 -14.60
N LYS A 120 2.45 -10.74 -13.53
CA LYS A 120 1.21 -10.38 -12.82
C LYS A 120 0.44 -9.26 -13.53
N LYS A 121 1.10 -8.53 -14.43
CA LYS A 121 0.63 -7.26 -14.99
C LYS A 121 0.19 -6.30 -13.86
N ALA A 122 1.08 -6.12 -12.89
CA ALA A 122 0.82 -5.34 -11.70
C ALA A 122 2.08 -4.59 -11.27
N VAL A 123 1.89 -3.37 -10.76
CA VAL A 123 2.93 -2.63 -10.05
C VAL A 123 2.87 -2.98 -8.58
N LEU A 124 4.03 -3.26 -7.99
CA LEU A 124 4.17 -3.46 -6.55
C LEU A 124 4.92 -2.25 -6.02
N VAL A 125 4.35 -1.57 -5.03
CA VAL A 125 4.95 -0.43 -4.35
C VAL A 125 5.11 -0.79 -2.87
N LYS A 126 6.30 -0.65 -2.32
CA LYS A 126 6.62 -0.91 -0.92
C LYS A 126 7.14 0.34 -0.24
N TYR A 127 6.73 0.58 1.00
CA TYR A 127 7.17 1.70 1.82
C TYR A 127 6.90 1.45 3.31
N ALA A 128 7.60 2.18 4.18
CA ALA A 128 7.29 2.21 5.61
C ALA A 128 5.94 2.93 5.85
N ASN A 129 5.12 2.41 6.76
CA ASN A 129 3.84 3.03 7.11
C ASN A 129 4.07 4.47 7.61
N PRO A 130 3.53 5.51 6.95
CA PRO A 130 3.74 6.91 7.35
C PRO A 130 3.14 7.28 8.72
N LYS A 131 2.24 6.45 9.28
CA LYS A 131 1.50 6.72 10.53
C LYS A 131 0.69 8.01 10.53
N LYS A 132 0.39 8.52 9.34
CA LYS A 132 -0.42 9.71 9.07
C LYS A 132 -1.09 9.54 7.70
N ASP A 133 -2.03 10.43 7.41
CA ASP A 133 -2.64 10.49 6.09
C ASP A 133 -1.58 10.64 4.99
N ALA A 134 -1.75 9.86 3.93
CA ALA A 134 -0.78 9.78 2.86
C ALA A 134 -1.48 9.48 1.53
N GLN A 135 -0.89 9.97 0.45
CA GLN A 135 -1.32 9.64 -0.90
C GLN A 135 -0.20 8.89 -1.62
N LEU A 136 -0.51 7.70 -2.10
CA LEU A 136 0.29 6.97 -3.07
C LEU A 136 -0.21 7.33 -4.47
N VAL A 137 0.70 7.72 -5.36
CA VAL A 137 0.38 8.00 -6.76
C VAL A 137 1.20 7.08 -7.64
N VAL A 138 0.56 6.44 -8.61
CA VAL A 138 1.22 5.69 -9.67
C VAL A 138 0.71 6.21 -11.02
N SER A 139 1.63 6.72 -11.83
CA SER A 139 1.32 7.12 -13.20
C SER A 139 1.52 5.95 -14.16
N PHE A 140 0.53 5.76 -15.01
CA PHE A 140 0.49 4.93 -16.20
C PHE A 140 0.22 5.83 -17.41
N GLU A 141 0.73 7.06 -17.43
CA GLU A 141 0.62 7.92 -18.61
C GLU A 141 1.50 7.40 -19.75
N ASP A 142 1.13 7.74 -20.99
CA ASP A 142 1.98 7.43 -22.14
C ASP A 142 3.25 8.28 -22.07
N PHE A 143 4.41 7.61 -22.18
CA PHE A 143 5.68 8.28 -22.29
C PHE A 143 6.04 8.42 -23.77
N ASP A 144 5.92 9.63 -24.31
CA ASP A 144 6.28 9.91 -25.70
C ASP A 144 7.81 10.02 -25.83
N LEU A 145 8.39 9.07 -26.59
CA LEU A 145 9.83 8.95 -26.83
C LEU A 145 10.34 9.90 -27.94
N ILE A 146 9.45 10.60 -28.65
CA ILE A 146 9.81 11.39 -29.85
C ILE A 146 10.39 12.77 -29.49
N GLY A 147 10.37 13.17 -28.22
CA GLY A 147 10.82 14.48 -27.75
C GLY A 147 12.19 14.54 -27.05
N MET A 148 13.00 13.47 -27.10
CA MET A 148 14.34 13.40 -26.47
C MET A 148 15.48 13.53 -27.46
#